data_AF-A0A1F9KMS0-F1
#
_entry.id   AF-A0A1F9KMS0-F1
#
_cell.length_a   1.000
_cell.length_b   1.000
_cell.length_c   1.000
_cell.angle_alpha   90.00
_cell.angle_beta   90.00
_cell.angle_gamma   90.00
#
_symmetry.space_group_name_H-M   'P 1'
#
loop_
_entity.id
_entity.type
_entity.pdbx_description
1 polymer ?
#
loop_
_entity_poly.entity_id
_entity_poly.type
_entity_poly.pdbx_seq_one_letter_code
_entity_poly.pdbx_strand_id
1 'polypeptide(L)' 'MKVIRSYGVLQKYSRDPSRLVARRSFFLIGKDGIVRGKWIVPDGVLFSSEEILAVVRNLDGKQ' A
#
# COMPACT_ATOMS: atom_id res chain seq x y z
N MET A 1 11.68 -13.99 23.39
CA MET A 1 10.40 -14.06 22.64
C MET A 1 10.03 -12.66 22.16
N LYS A 2 10.09 -12.38 20.85
CA LYS A 2 9.79 -11.06 20.29
C LYS A 2 8.33 -11.04 19.85
N VAL A 3 7.46 -10.50 20.69
CA VAL A 3 6.03 -10.36 20.39
C VAL A 3 5.89 -9.27 19.33
N ILE A 4 5.41 -9.63 18.14
CA ILE A 4 5.01 -8.65 17.11
C ILE A 4 3.76 -7.95 17.65
N ARG A 5 3.93 -6.72 18.16
CA ARG A 5 2.85 -5.95 18.81
C ARG A 5 1.92 -5.26 17.80
N SER A 6 2.36 -5.07 16.55
CA SER A 6 1.55 -4.44 15.52
C SER A 6 1.85 -5.01 14.14
N TYR A 7 0.80 -5.36 13.40
CA TYR A 7 0.86 -5.63 11.98
C TYR A 7 0.57 -4.33 11.25
N GLY A 8 1.59 -3.73 10.62
CA GLY A 8 1.48 -2.43 9.92
C GLY A 8 0.49 -2.41 8.74
N VAL A 9 -0.08 -3.56 8.39
CA VAL A 9 -1.12 -3.73 7.37
C VAL A 9 -2.54 -3.66 7.93
N LEU A 10 -2.72 -3.64 9.25
CA LEU A 10 -4.02 -3.51 9.90
C LEU A 10 -4.19 -2.12 10.53
N GLN A 11 -5.45 -1.72 10.67
CA GLN A 11 -5.87 -0.52 11.39
C GLN A 11 -7.17 -0.78 12.13
N LYS A 12 -7.48 0.05 13.13
CA LYS A 12 -8.77 0.00 13.80
C LYS A 12 -9.85 0.51 12.87
N TYR A 13 -11.00 -0.13 12.87
CA TYR A 13 -12.14 0.36 12.09
C TYR A 13 -12.69 1.63 12.74
N SER A 14 -12.86 2.69 11.95
CA SER A 14 -13.20 4.02 12.47
C SER A 14 -14.55 4.08 13.21
N ARG A 15 -15.51 3.23 12.82
CA ARG A 15 -16.83 3.15 13.48
C ARG A 15 -16.88 2.17 14.67
N ASP A 16 -15.92 1.26 14.78
CA ASP A 16 -15.82 0.27 15.87
C ASP A 16 -14.35 -0.07 16.12
N PRO A 17 -13.68 0.63 17.06
CA PRO A 17 -12.26 0.45 17.34
C PRO A 17 -11.86 -0.93 17.88
N SER A 18 -12.82 -1.77 18.28
CA SER A 18 -12.59 -3.16 18.69
C SER A 18 -12.29 -4.07 17.49
N ARG A 19 -12.67 -3.64 16.28
CA ARG A 19 -12.43 -4.36 15.02
C ARG A 19 -11.16 -3.87 14.35
N LEU A 20 -10.40 -4.83 13.81
CA LEU A 20 -9.27 -4.56 12.93
C LEU A 20 -9.70 -4.76 11.47
N VAL A 21 -9.34 -3.83 10.61
CA VAL A 21 -9.52 -3.88 9.16
C VAL A 21 -8.18 -3.71 8.46
N ALA A 22 -8.06 -4.21 7.23
CA ALA A 22 -6.88 -3.97 6.43
C ALA A 22 -6.75 -2.49 6.07
N ARG A 23 -5.53 -1.97 6.10
CA ARG A 23 -5.22 -0.64 5.56
C ARG A 23 -5.43 -0.64 4.06
N ARG A 24 -5.82 0.51 3.51
CA ARG A 24 -5.86 0.71 2.07
C ARG A 24 -4.44 0.56 1.50
N SER A 25 -4.32 -0.21 0.43
CA SER A 25 -3.05 -0.41 -0.26
C SER A 25 -3.23 -0.44 -1.76
N PHE A 26 -2.21 0.06 -2.47
CA PHE A 26 -2.12 0.00 -3.92
C PHE A 26 -1.04 -0.99 -4.34
N PHE A 27 -1.29 -1.72 -5.42
CA PHE A 27 -0.33 -2.65 -6.01
C PHE A 27 -0.19 -2.32 -7.49
N LEU A 28 1.05 -2.21 -7.96
CA LEU A 28 1.36 -2.12 -9.38
C LEU A 28 1.67 -3.54 -9.86
N ILE A 29 0.84 -4.06 -10.76
CA ILE A 29 0.95 -5.42 -11.30
C ILE A 29 1.29 -5.30 -12.78
N GLY A 30 2.38 -5.94 -13.18
CA GLY A 30 2.78 -6.03 -14.59
C GLY A 30 1.81 -6.89 -15.40
N LYS A 31 1.88 -6.78 -16.73
CA LYS A 31 1.07 -7.63 -17.64
C LYS A 31 1.40 -9.12 -17.52
N ASP A 32 2.59 -9.43 -17.00
CA ASP A 32 3.07 -10.77 -16.64
C ASP A 32 2.51 -11.29 -15.31
N GLY A 33 1.69 -10.50 -14.61
CA GLY A 33 1.15 -10.83 -13.29
C GLY A 33 2.12 -10.60 -12.13
N ILE A 34 3.32 -10.06 -12.39
CA ILE A 34 4.33 -9.83 -11.35
C ILE A 34 4.07 -8.49 -10.65
N VAL A 35 4.10 -8.50 -9.31
CA VAL A 35 4.01 -7.27 -8.51
C VAL A 35 5.31 -6.48 -8.63
N ARG A 36 5.22 -5.24 -9.11
CA ARG A 36 6.36 -4.32 -9.30
C ARG A 36 6.39 -3.19 -8.28
N GLY A 37 5.31 -2.98 -7.52
CA GLY A 37 5.24 -1.98 -6.47
C GLY A 37 4.09 -2.22 -5.50
N LYS A 38 4.26 -1.75 -4.27
CA LYS A 38 3.26 -1.84 -3.20
C LYS A 38 3.35 -0.60 -2.31
N TRP A 39 2.20 0.01 -2.04
CA TRP A 39 2.09 1.17 -1.16
C TRP A 39 0.98 0.92 -0.14
N ILE A 40 1.32 1.07 1.15
CA ILE A 40 0.34 1.04 2.24
C ILE A 40 0.08 2.47 2.64
N VAL A 41 -1.15 2.93 2.49
CA VAL A 41 -1.48 4.34 2.70
C VAL A 41 -2.08 4.51 4.10
N PRO A 42 -1.58 5.45 4.91
CA PRO A 42 -2.22 5.79 6.17
C PRO A 42 -3.64 6.31 5.96
N ASP A 43 -4.49 6.11 6.97
CA ASP A 43 -5.85 6.65 6.96
C ASP A 43 -5.85 8.18 6.83
N GLY A 44 -6.83 8.69 6.07
CA GLY A 44 -7.02 10.12 5.86
C GLY A 44 -6.00 10.78 4.91
N VAL A 45 -5.02 10.04 4.42
CA VAL A 45 -4.01 10.57 3.49
C VAL A 45 -4.46 10.34 2.04
N LEU A 46 -4.42 11.41 1.23
CA LEU A 46 -4.57 11.30 -0.22
C LEU A 46 -3.30 10.68 -0.80
N PHE A 47 -3.44 9.59 -1.55
CA PHE A 47 -2.31 8.96 -2.22
C PHE A 47 -2.11 9.57 -3.60
N SER A 48 -0.92 10.11 -3.86
CA SER A 48 -0.59 10.73 -5.15
C SER A 48 -0.36 9.67 -6.21
N SER A 49 -0.98 9.82 -7.37
CA SER A 49 -0.73 8.97 -8.53
C SER A 49 0.70 9.09 -9.06
N GLU A 50 1.40 10.19 -8.79
CA GLU A 50 2.78 10.41 -9.25
C GLU A 50 3.74 9.35 -8.71
N GLU A 51 3.50 8.82 -7.51
CA GLU A 51 4.33 7.75 -6.95
C GLU A 51 4.27 6.46 -7.78
N ILE A 52 3.09 6.12 -8.31
CA ILE A 52 2.92 4.96 -9.20
C ILE A 52 3.52 5.28 -10.57
N LEU A 53 3.23 6.46 -11.11
CA LEU A 53 3.71 6.86 -12.44
C LEU A 53 5.23 6.91 -12.52
N ALA A 54 5.93 7.32 -11.46
CA ALA A 54 7.38 7.29 -11.39
C ALA A 54 7.93 5.85 -11.56
N VAL A 55 7.31 4.87 -10.90
CA VAL A 55 7.71 3.46 -11.07
C VAL A 55 7.43 2.97 -12.49
N VAL A 56 6.28 3.32 -13.07
CA VAL A 56 5.95 2.94 -14.46
C VAL A 56 6.96 3.53 -15.45
N ARG A 57 7.32 4.81 -15.32
CA ARG A 57 8.32 5.47 -16.18
C ARG A 57 9.69 4.78 -16.11
N ASN A 58 10.12 4.42 -14.90
CA ASN A 58 11.36 3.69 -14.69
C ASN A 58 11.33 2.29 -15.33
N LEU A 59 10.19 1.59 -15.26
CA LEU A 59 10.03 0.27 -15.88
C LEU A 59 10.00 0.34 -17.41
N ASP A 60 9.42 1.41 -17.97
CA ASP A 60 9.34 1.65 -19.41
C ASP A 60 10.64 2.23 -20.00
N GLY A 61 11.67 2.46 -19.17
CA GLY A 61 12.96 3.02 -19.59
C GLY A 61 12.88 4.48 -20.06
N LYS A 62 11.81 5.20 -19.71
CA LYS A 62 11.62 6.62 -20.04
C LYS A 62 12.02 7.46 -18.83
N GLN A 63 13.25 7.97 -18.84
CA GLN A 63 13.67 9.06 -17.95
C GLN A 63 13.23 10.41 -18.51
#